data_AF-A0A315V924-F1
#
_entry.id   AF-A0A315V924-F1
#
_cell.length_a   1.000
_cell.length_b   1.000
_cell.length_c   1.000
_cell.angle_alpha   90.00
_cell.angle_beta   90.00
_cell.angle_gamma   90.00
#
_symmetry.space_group_name_H-M   'P 1'
#
loop_
_entity.id
_entity.type
_entity.pdbx_description
1 polymer ?
#
loop_
_entity_poly.entity_id
_entity_poly.type
_entity_poly.pdbx_seq_one_letter_code
_entity_poly.pdbx_strand_id
1 'polypeptide(L)'
;MEDLEQEGVNEELIEFAILESIQDAFKLRCSVPAYWKQPNSENFTKIMTAIDKGDVAALQVLSCCASAFRESDSRGWLPLHAAAALPKTEMLHVVLQGKRAPRDSAQR
;
A
#
# COMPACT_ATOMS: atom_id res chain seq x y z
N MET A 1 9.05 56.08 13.82
CA MET A 1 10.14 55.22 14.28
C MET A 1 9.47 53.90 14.62
N GLU A 2 9.57 52.95 13.70
CA GLU A 2 9.37 51.49 13.80
C GLU A 2 8.43 50.96 14.90
N ASP A 3 7.12 50.96 14.62
CA ASP A 3 6.20 49.97 15.19
C ASP A 3 6.23 48.72 14.30
N LEU A 4 7.32 47.96 14.41
CA LEU A 4 7.38 46.60 13.86
C LEU A 4 6.69 45.71 14.89
N GLU A 5 5.38 45.53 14.73
CA GLU A 5 4.64 44.46 15.40
C GLU A 5 5.45 43.19 15.23
N GLN A 6 5.98 42.70 16.34
CA GLN A 6 6.74 41.48 16.38
C GLN A 6 5.75 40.38 16.02
N GLU A 7 5.70 40.03 14.73
CA GLU A 7 5.02 38.85 14.22
C GLU A 7 5.82 37.64 14.73
N GLY A 8 5.72 37.45 16.05
CA GLY A 8 6.29 36.35 16.76
C GLY A 8 5.61 35.10 16.25
N VAL A 9 6.43 34.10 15.91
CA VAL A 9 5.97 32.77 15.56
C VAL A 9 4.97 32.32 16.63
N ASN A 10 3.68 32.35 16.30
CA ASN A 10 2.61 32.01 17.23
C ASN A 10 2.40 30.49 17.21
N GLU A 11 1.84 29.94 18.29
CA GLU A 11 1.60 28.49 18.41
C GLU A 11 0.75 27.97 17.22
N GLU A 12 -0.20 28.79 16.75
CA GLU A 12 -1.06 28.48 15.60
C GLU A 12 -0.28 28.33 14.28
N LEU A 13 0.75 29.17 14.06
CA LEU A 13 1.61 29.12 12.88
C LEU A 13 2.56 27.92 12.94
N ILE A 14 2.99 27.53 14.14
CA ILE A 14 3.77 26.30 14.35
C ILE A 14 2.90 25.08 14.04
N GLU A 15 1.67 25.03 14.57
CA GLU A 15 0.72 23.96 14.29
C GLU A 15 0.41 23.88 12.79
N PHE A 16 0.17 25.02 12.14
CA PHE A 16 -0.09 25.08 10.70
C PHE A 16 1.10 24.58 9.87
N ALA A 17 2.33 25.00 10.18
CA ALA A 17 3.53 24.55 9.47
C ALA A 17 3.79 23.05 9.63
N ILE A 18 3.53 22.49 10.81
CA ILE A 18 3.60 21.04 11.05
C ILE A 18 2.56 20.31 10.22
N LEU A 19 1.30 20.79 10.23
CA LEU A 19 0.21 20.20 9.45
C LEU A 19 0.52 20.22 7.95
N GLU A 20 1.05 21.32 7.43
CA GLU A 20 1.43 21.47 6.03
C GLU A 20 2.58 20.52 5.66
N SER A 21 3.64 20.46 6.48
CA SER A 21 4.77 19.56 6.27
C SER A 21 4.35 18.08 6.26
N ILE A 22 3.47 17.70 7.20
CA ILE A 22 2.88 16.35 7.25
C ILE A 22 2.09 16.10 5.97
N GLN A 23 1.22 17.03 5.58
CA GLN A 23 0.38 16.87 4.41
C GLN A 23 1.21 16.73 3.14
N ASP A 24 2.28 17.50 2.98
CA ASP A 24 3.18 17.42 1.84
C ASP A 24 4.02 16.13 1.84
N ALA A 25 4.49 15.68 3.00
CA ALA A 25 5.13 14.38 3.12
C ALA A 25 4.18 13.24 2.72
N PHE A 26 2.89 13.34 3.08
CA PHE A 26 1.87 12.39 2.65
C PHE A 26 1.54 12.53 1.16
N LYS A 27 1.47 13.73 0.58
CA LYS A 27 1.29 13.91 -0.88
C LYS A 27 2.45 13.29 -1.67
N LEU A 28 3.69 13.48 -1.21
CA LEU A 28 4.88 12.91 -1.82
C LEU A 28 4.91 11.37 -1.70
N ARG A 29 4.47 10.81 -0.57
CA ARG A 29 4.47 9.36 -0.32
C ARG A 29 3.26 8.64 -0.92
N CYS A 30 2.11 9.31 -1.00
CA CYS A 30 0.87 8.82 -1.60
C CYS A 30 0.72 9.20 -3.08
N SER A 31 1.74 9.84 -3.67
CA SER A 31 1.95 9.80 -5.12
C SER A 31 2.35 8.37 -5.50
N VAL A 32 1.42 7.43 -5.33
CA VAL A 32 1.40 6.21 -6.11
C VAL A 32 1.45 6.72 -7.55
N PRO A 33 2.45 6.34 -8.36
CA PRO A 33 2.54 6.86 -9.71
C PRO A 33 1.19 6.66 -10.41
N ALA A 34 0.51 7.75 -10.75
CA ALA A 34 -0.77 7.76 -11.49
C ALA A 34 -0.61 7.28 -12.95
N TYR A 35 0.44 6.52 -13.19
CA TYR A 35 0.99 6.09 -14.46
C TYR A 35 1.69 4.77 -14.08
N TRP A 36 1.05 3.62 -14.17
CA TRP A 36 0.51 3.02 -15.38
C TRP A 36 -0.69 2.14 -15.02
N LYS A 37 -1.82 2.29 -15.73
CA LYS A 37 -2.80 1.20 -15.85
C LYS A 37 -2.16 0.10 -16.71
N GLN A 38 -1.16 -0.61 -16.20
CA GLN A 38 -0.81 -1.89 -16.78
C GLN A 38 -2.01 -2.82 -16.54
N PRO A 39 -2.43 -3.60 -17.54
CA PRO A 39 -3.43 -4.63 -17.30
C PRO A 39 -2.91 -5.56 -16.22
N ASN A 40 -3.72 -5.80 -15.19
CA ASN A 40 -3.35 -6.68 -14.10
C ASN A 40 -2.98 -8.05 -14.67
N SER A 41 -1.97 -8.69 -14.09
CA SER A 41 -1.56 -10.02 -14.49
C SER A 41 -2.71 -11.00 -14.31
N GLU A 42 -2.70 -12.06 -15.12
CA GLU A 42 -3.65 -13.16 -14.96
C GLU A 42 -3.57 -13.76 -13.54
N ASN A 43 -2.38 -13.78 -12.96
CA ASN A 43 -2.13 -14.22 -11.59
C ASN A 43 -2.79 -13.30 -10.56
N PHE A 44 -2.76 -11.97 -10.73
CA PHE A 44 -3.49 -11.05 -9.86
C PHE A 44 -5.00 -11.35 -9.88
N THR A 45 -5.57 -11.53 -11.08
CA THR A 45 -6.99 -11.84 -11.22
C THR A 45 -7.35 -13.17 -10.53
N LYS A 46 -6.50 -14.18 -10.66
CA LYS A 46 -6.65 -15.47 -9.97
C LYS A 46 -6.54 -15.33 -8.45
N ILE A 47 -5.60 -14.53 -7.95
CA ILE A 47 -5.42 -14.24 -6.52
C ILE A 47 -6.67 -13.57 -5.95
N MET A 48 -7.18 -12.51 -6.61
CA MET A 48 -8.39 -11.81 -6.18
C MET A 48 -9.60 -12.75 -6.15
N THR A 49 -9.74 -13.59 -7.20
CA THR A 49 -10.82 -14.60 -7.25
C THR A 49 -10.70 -15.63 -6.13
N ALA A 50 -9.48 -16.10 -5.82
CA ALA A 50 -9.25 -17.03 -4.71
C ALA A 50 -9.58 -16.39 -3.36
N ILE A 51 -9.27 -15.10 -3.19
CA ILE A 51 -9.60 -14.32 -2.00
C ILE A 51 -11.13 -14.19 -1.84
N ASP A 52 -11.82 -13.76 -2.88
CA ASP A 52 -13.30 -13.63 -2.86
C ASP A 52 -14.00 -14.95 -2.55
N LYS A 53 -13.48 -16.06 -3.08
CA LYS A 53 -14.00 -17.41 -2.80
C LYS A 53 -13.61 -17.95 -1.42
N GLY A 54 -12.62 -17.35 -0.76
CA GLY A 54 -12.09 -17.89 0.48
C GLY A 54 -11.24 -19.15 0.30
N ASP A 55 -10.70 -19.39 -0.90
CA ASP A 55 -9.94 -20.60 -1.27
C ASP A 55 -8.45 -20.44 -0.92
N VAL A 56 -8.10 -20.93 0.27
CA VAL A 56 -6.74 -20.85 0.81
C VAL A 56 -5.77 -21.73 0.01
N ALA A 57 -6.22 -22.87 -0.51
CA ALA A 57 -5.35 -23.80 -1.25
C ALA A 57 -4.93 -23.21 -2.59
N ALA A 58 -5.88 -22.64 -3.33
CA ALA A 58 -5.57 -21.92 -4.57
C ALA A 58 -4.63 -20.73 -4.32
N LEU A 59 -4.86 -20.00 -3.23
CA LEU A 59 -4.04 -18.86 -2.84
C LEU A 59 -2.60 -19.25 -2.46
N GLN A 60 -2.42 -20.41 -1.81
CA GLN A 60 -1.08 -20.96 -1.50
C GLN A 60 -0.30 -21.32 -2.77
N VAL A 61 -0.95 -21.92 -3.77
CA VAL A 61 -0.31 -22.23 -5.07
C VAL A 61 0.16 -20.94 -5.76
N LEU A 62 -0.65 -19.88 -5.68
CA LEU A 62 -0.34 -18.57 -6.25
C LEU A 62 0.70 -17.79 -5.44
N SER A 63 1.04 -18.22 -4.23
CA SER A 63 2.05 -17.59 -3.36
C SER A 63 3.45 -17.53 -3.98
N CYS A 64 3.72 -18.33 -5.02
CA CYS A 64 4.97 -18.25 -5.78
C CYS A 64 5.08 -16.97 -6.64
N CYS A 65 3.95 -16.36 -6.99
CA CYS A 65 3.88 -15.17 -7.84
C CYS A 65 3.93 -13.88 -7.00
N ALA A 66 5.06 -13.61 -6.35
CA ALA A 66 5.23 -12.46 -5.45
C ALA A 66 4.93 -11.09 -6.09
N SER A 67 5.18 -10.95 -7.41
CA SER A 67 4.85 -9.74 -8.17
C SER A 67 3.35 -9.45 -8.18
N ALA A 68 2.52 -10.48 -8.34
CA ALA A 68 1.07 -10.34 -8.41
C ALA A 68 0.45 -9.88 -7.08
N PHE A 69 1.10 -10.11 -5.94
CA PHE A 69 0.66 -9.57 -4.65
C PHE A 69 0.95 -8.08 -4.44
N ARG A 70 1.75 -7.47 -5.34
CA ARG A 70 2.09 -6.04 -5.31
C ARG A 70 1.27 -5.23 -6.32
N GLU A 71 0.54 -5.91 -7.19
CA GLU A 71 -0.39 -5.27 -8.12
C GLU A 71 -1.64 -4.78 -7.38
N SER A 72 -2.28 -3.76 -7.94
CA SER A 72 -3.50 -3.18 -7.38
C SER A 72 -4.61 -3.18 -8.42
N ASP A 73 -5.86 -3.28 -7.96
CA ASP A 73 -7.01 -3.08 -8.83
C ASP A 73 -7.15 -1.60 -9.27
N SER A 74 -8.20 -1.33 -10.05
CA SER A 74 -8.54 0.03 -10.51
C SER A 74 -8.86 1.02 -9.39
N ARG A 75 -9.10 0.53 -8.16
CA ARG A 75 -9.36 1.31 -6.95
C ARG A 75 -8.12 1.46 -6.07
N GLY A 76 -6.96 0.95 -6.51
CA GLY A 76 -5.73 0.93 -5.73
C GLY A 76 -5.72 -0.15 -4.63
N TRP A 77 -6.64 -1.12 -4.66
CA TRP A 77 -6.68 -2.21 -3.69
C TRP A 77 -5.68 -3.31 -4.05
N LEU A 78 -4.80 -3.59 -3.10
CA LEU A 78 -3.93 -4.76 -3.15
C LEU A 78 -4.71 -6.01 -2.71
N PRO A 79 -4.23 -7.21 -3.07
CA PRO A 79 -4.79 -8.46 -2.54
C PRO A 79 -4.79 -8.50 -1.01
N LEU A 80 -3.87 -7.78 -0.36
CA LEU A 80 -3.83 -7.62 1.09
C LEU A 80 -5.07 -6.88 1.64
N HIS A 81 -5.55 -5.84 0.95
CA HIS A 81 -6.74 -5.12 1.37
C HIS A 81 -7.99 -6.02 1.26
N ALA A 82 -8.10 -6.77 0.16
CA ALA A 82 -9.20 -7.71 -0.03
C ALA A 82 -9.18 -8.83 1.03
N ALA A 83 -8.02 -9.41 1.32
CA ALA A 83 -7.88 -10.43 2.35
C ALA A 83 -8.17 -9.90 3.77
N ALA A 84 -7.78 -8.66 4.08
CA ALA A 84 -8.03 -8.03 5.38
C ALA A 84 -9.51 -7.67 5.60
N ALA A 85 -10.28 -7.49 4.54
CA ALA A 85 -11.72 -7.25 4.61
C ALA A 85 -12.52 -8.51 4.97
N LEU A 86 -11.90 -9.69 4.91
CA LEU A 86 -12.53 -10.97 5.20
C LEU A 86 -12.27 -11.39 6.66
N PRO A 87 -13.23 -12.05 7.33
CA PRO A 87 -13.05 -12.55 8.70
C PRO A 87 -12.14 -13.80 8.79
N LYS A 88 -11.38 -14.13 7.73
CA LYS A 88 -10.57 -15.34 7.61
C LYS A 88 -9.09 -15.03 7.74
N THR A 89 -8.55 -15.07 8.96
CA THR A 89 -7.14 -14.74 9.26
C THR A 89 -6.13 -15.59 8.48
N GLU A 90 -6.45 -16.86 8.19
CA GLU A 90 -5.59 -17.75 7.40
C GLU A 90 -5.31 -17.20 6.00
N MET A 91 -6.30 -16.56 5.38
CA MET A 91 -6.15 -15.94 4.08
C MET A 91 -5.18 -14.76 4.13
N LEU A 92 -5.31 -13.93 5.18
CA LEU A 92 -4.40 -12.81 5.42
C LEU A 92 -2.95 -13.31 5.62
N HIS A 93 -2.76 -14.39 6.38
CA HIS A 93 -1.46 -15.00 6.58
C HIS A 93 -0.83 -15.45 5.26
N VAL A 94 -1.56 -16.16 4.40
CA VAL A 94 -1.02 -16.62 3.10
C VAL A 94 -0.65 -15.44 2.20
N VAL A 95 -1.48 -14.39 2.13
CA VAL A 95 -1.15 -13.17 1.36
C VAL A 95 0.12 -12.49 1.89
N LEU A 96 0.28 -12.42 3.21
CA LEU A 96 1.47 -11.84 3.84
C LEU A 96 2.73 -12.66 3.53
N GLN A 97 2.63 -13.98 3.52
CA GLN A 97 3.75 -14.86 3.13
C GLN A 97 4.11 -14.69 1.65
N GLY A 98 3.11 -14.66 0.75
CA GLY A 98 3.33 -14.45 -0.69
C GLY A 98 3.96 -13.11 -1.03
N LYS A 99 3.62 -12.04 -0.28
CA LYS A 99 4.28 -10.73 -0.38
C LYS A 99 5.76 -10.76 0.04
N ARG A 100 6.14 -11.68 0.92
CA ARG A 100 7.44 -11.73 1.60
C ARG A 100 8.45 -12.65 0.91
N ALA A 101 8.17 -13.13 -0.31
CA ALA A 101 9.08 -13.99 -1.04
C ALA A 101 10.53 -13.46 -1.00
N PRO A 102 11.52 -14.35 -0.81
CA PRO A 102 12.87 -13.97 -0.44
C PRO A 102 13.45 -13.00 -1.46
N ARG A 103 13.90 -11.83 -0.97
CA ARG A 103 14.87 -11.00 -1.67
C ARG A 103 16.08 -11.91 -1.88
N ASP A 104 16.34 -12.29 -3.12
CA ASP A 104 17.40 -13.21 -3.49
C ASP A 104 18.67 -12.96 -2.66
N SER A 105 19.02 -13.97 -1.86
CA SER A 105 20.34 -14.14 -1.27
C SER A 105 21.32 -14.56 -2.36
N ALA A 106 21.52 -13.71 -3.36
CA ALA A 106 22.46 -13.89 -4.45
C ALA A 106 23.24 -12.58 -4.71
N GLN A 107 23.99 -12.15 -3.70
CA GLN A 107 25.16 -11.29 -3.88
C GLN A 107 26.21 -11.70 -2.84
N ARG A 108 26.97 -12.75 -3.17
CA ARG A 108 28.25 -13.06 -2.52
C ARG A 108 29.26 -13.33 -3.61
#